data_AF-A0A343VZV2-F1
#
_entry.id   AF-A0A343VZV2-F1
#
_cell.length_a   1.000
_cell.length_b   1.000
_cell.length_c   1.000
_cell.angle_alpha   90.00
_cell.angle_beta   90.00
_cell.angle_gamma   90.00
#
_symmetry.space_group_name_H-M   'P 1'
#
loop_
_entity.id
_entity.type
_entity.pdbx_description
1 polymer ?
#
loop_
_entity_poly.entity_id
_entity_poly.type
_entity_poly.pdbx_seq_one_letter_code
_entity_poly.pdbx_strand_id
1 'polypeptide(L)'
;VLEPIKGYYIEPISTLDFASLYPSIMIAHNLCYSTLIKNDNESSELNAEDITTIQGKGYLKFVKQNVKKGILPLIVEELIGARKKVKLLMKNEQNEITKMVLNGRQLALKISANSVYGYTGASSGGQLPCLEVAISITTLGRCMIDKTKEIVEKYYSINNGFEHNSTVVYGDTDSVMVKFGTNSIEEAMRLGKDAAQRISKEFLSPIKLEFEKVYCPYLLLNKKRYAGLLYTNPLQYDKMDCKGIETVRRDFCILI
;
A
#
# COMPACT_ATOMS: atom_id res chain seq x y z
N VAL A 1 10.26 -2.22 -2.25
CA VAL A 1 10.05 -2.78 -3.61
C VAL A 1 10.76 -4.10 -3.64
N LEU A 2 10.01 -5.19 -3.81
CA LEU A 2 10.58 -6.53 -3.91
C LEU A 2 11.35 -6.70 -5.22
N GLU A 3 12.30 -7.63 -5.26
CA GLU A 3 12.93 -8.01 -6.52
C GLU A 3 11.89 -8.68 -7.44
N PRO A 4 11.73 -8.21 -8.68
CA PRO A 4 10.78 -8.80 -9.62
C PRO A 4 11.28 -10.16 -10.12
N ILE A 5 10.41 -11.16 -10.09
CA ILE A 5 10.60 -12.37 -10.88
C ILE A 5 10.23 -12.03 -12.32
N LYS A 6 11.21 -11.55 -13.10
CA LYS A 6 11.00 -11.07 -14.46
C LYS A 6 10.49 -12.18 -15.36
N GLY A 7 9.59 -11.86 -16.27
CA GLY A 7 9.06 -12.84 -17.21
C GLY A 7 7.77 -12.40 -17.88
N TYR A 8 7.32 -13.26 -18.79
CA TYR A 8 6.00 -13.20 -19.39
C TYR A 8 5.15 -14.30 -18.77
N TYR A 9 4.11 -13.88 -18.06
CA TYR A 9 3.17 -14.74 -17.35
C TYR A 9 1.89 -14.82 -18.17
N ILE A 10 1.56 -16.03 -18.60
CA ILE A 10 0.30 -16.31 -19.29
C ILE A 10 -0.81 -16.47 -18.26
N GLU A 11 -0.45 -16.93 -17.06
CA GLU A 11 -1.38 -17.16 -15.96
C GLU A 11 -1.81 -15.85 -15.27
N PRO A 12 -3.04 -15.79 -14.72
CA PRO A 12 -3.53 -14.70 -13.90
C PRO A 12 -2.61 -14.32 -12.72
N ILE A 13 -2.29 -13.03 -12.63
CA ILE A 13 -1.56 -12.43 -11.51
C ILE A 13 -2.48 -11.48 -10.73
N SER A 14 -2.76 -11.81 -9.47
CA SER A 14 -3.62 -11.00 -8.60
C SER A 14 -2.84 -9.88 -7.94
N THR A 15 -3.37 -8.66 -7.97
CA THR A 15 -2.77 -7.49 -7.31
C THR A 15 -3.53 -7.16 -6.03
N LEU A 16 -2.81 -7.17 -4.91
CA LEU A 16 -3.29 -6.77 -3.60
C LEU A 16 -2.61 -5.45 -3.20
N ASP A 17 -3.37 -4.44 -2.80
CA ASP A 17 -2.87 -3.09 -2.52
C ASP A 17 -3.27 -2.60 -1.12
N PHE A 18 -2.34 -1.98 -0.40
CA PHE A 18 -2.61 -1.40 0.92
C PHE A 18 -3.34 -0.06 0.78
N ALA A 19 -4.55 0.01 1.32
CA ALA A 19 -5.35 1.21 1.24
C ALA A 19 -4.70 2.38 2.03
N SER A 20 -4.12 3.33 1.29
CA SER A 20 -3.43 4.50 1.87
C SER A 20 -2.31 4.09 2.84
N LEU A 21 -1.38 3.25 2.38
CA LEU A 21 -0.34 2.61 3.21
C LEU A 21 0.32 3.55 4.24
N TYR A 22 1.04 4.59 3.80
CA TYR A 22 1.79 5.46 4.71
C TYR A 22 0.89 6.22 5.70
N PRO A 23 -0.21 6.87 5.25
CA PRO A 23 -1.22 7.39 6.16
C PRO A 23 -1.71 6.39 7.22
N SER A 24 -2.01 5.15 6.82
CA SER A 24 -2.53 4.12 7.71
C SER A 24 -1.47 3.66 8.73
N ILE A 25 -0.20 3.55 8.32
CA ILE A 25 0.93 3.25 9.22
C ILE A 25 1.09 4.35 10.28
N MET A 26 1.01 5.63 9.86
CA MET A 26 1.12 6.76 10.79
C MET A 26 0.06 6.70 11.87
N ILE A 27 -1.18 6.37 11.51
CA ILE A 27 -2.30 6.25 12.44
C ILE A 27 -2.12 5.03 13.35
N ALA A 28 -1.93 3.84 12.76
CA ALA A 28 -1.87 2.58 13.50
C ALA A 28 -0.75 2.54 14.55
N HIS A 29 0.40 3.14 14.24
CA HIS A 29 1.57 3.18 15.13
C HIS A 29 1.76 4.52 15.84
N ASN A 30 0.79 5.43 15.74
CA ASN A 30 0.80 6.75 16.39
C ASN A 30 2.09 7.57 16.12
N LEU A 31 2.55 7.58 14.87
CA LEU A 31 3.83 8.20 14.48
C LEU A 31 3.66 9.72 14.32
N CYS A 32 4.32 10.50 15.17
CA CYS A 32 4.25 11.96 15.18
C CYS A 32 5.51 12.57 15.80
N TYR A 33 5.80 13.84 15.47
CA TYR A 33 6.79 14.66 16.18
C TYR A 33 6.56 14.64 17.71
N SER A 34 5.29 14.74 18.13
CA SER A 34 4.91 14.88 19.54
C SER A 34 4.88 13.55 20.33
N THR A 35 5.08 12.43 19.63
CA THR A 35 5.06 11.07 20.21
C THR A 35 6.41 10.37 20.05
N LEU A 36 7.35 10.96 19.33
CA LEU A 36 8.74 10.48 19.21
C LEU A 36 9.46 10.64 20.56
N ILE A 37 10.07 9.56 21.04
CA ILE A 37 10.90 9.56 22.25
C ILE A 37 12.35 9.70 21.80
N LYS A 38 13.01 10.79 22.19
CA LYS A 38 14.41 11.06 21.78
C LYS A 38 15.43 10.65 22.82
N ASN A 39 15.07 10.77 24.10
CA ASN A 39 15.94 10.46 25.21
C ASN A 39 15.33 9.36 26.06
N ASP A 40 16.14 8.41 26.54
CA ASP A 40 15.63 7.33 27.41
C ASP A 40 15.05 7.86 28.74
N ASN A 41 15.45 9.06 29.18
CA ASN A 41 14.85 9.74 30.32
C ASN A 41 13.38 10.13 30.10
N GLU A 42 12.93 10.31 28.86
CA GLU A 42 11.50 10.56 28.54
C GLU A 42 10.68 9.27 28.62
N SER A 43 11.34 8.10 28.62
CA SER A 43 10.69 6.80 28.76
C SER A 43 10.68 6.25 30.19
N SER A 44 11.32 6.93 31.14
CA SER A 44 11.46 6.43 32.53
C SER A 44 10.14 6.39 33.30
N GLU A 45 9.18 7.25 32.94
CA GLU A 45 7.83 7.28 33.52
C GLU A 45 6.81 6.46 32.72
N LEU A 46 7.22 5.85 31.60
CA LEU A 46 6.34 5.09 30.72
C LEU A 46 6.58 3.59 30.87
N ASN A 47 5.50 2.80 30.88
CA ASN A 47 5.63 1.36 30.85
C ASN A 47 6.09 0.90 29.46
N ALA A 48 6.79 -0.23 29.39
CA ALA A 48 7.22 -0.80 28.11
C ALA A 48 6.04 -1.10 27.15
N GLU A 49 4.86 -1.39 27.71
CA GLU A 49 3.63 -1.61 26.95
C GLU A 49 3.05 -0.35 26.32
N ASP A 50 3.45 0.84 26.76
CA ASP A 50 3.01 2.13 26.24
C ASP A 50 3.91 2.65 25.11
N ILE A 51 4.96 1.90 24.76
CA ILE A 51 5.95 2.30 23.77
C ILE A 51 5.89 1.34 22.57
N THR A 52 5.90 1.92 21.38
CA THR A 52 6.11 1.20 20.13
C THR A 52 7.55 1.39 19.70
N THR A 53 8.30 0.29 19.66
CA THR A 53 9.69 0.28 19.18
C THR A 53 9.72 -0.19 17.73
N ILE A 54 10.24 0.64 16.84
CA ILE A 54 10.42 0.31 15.44
C ILE A 54 11.82 -0.26 15.24
N GLN A 55 11.89 -1.56 14.94
CA GLN A 55 13.15 -2.23 14.64
C GLN A 55 13.69 -1.71 13.29
N GLY A 56 14.94 -1.24 13.30
CA GLY A 56 15.56 -0.59 12.14
C GLY A 56 16.78 0.24 12.54
N LYS A 57 17.17 1.20 11.69
CA LYS A 57 18.27 2.13 12.00
C LYS A 57 17.91 2.98 13.24
N GLY A 58 18.63 2.76 14.34
CA GLY A 58 18.56 3.61 15.53
C GLY A 58 17.48 3.27 16.56
N TYR A 59 16.80 2.12 16.46
CA TYR A 59 15.77 1.67 17.42
C TYR A 59 14.82 2.79 17.88
N LEU A 60 14.07 3.34 16.92
CA LEU A 60 13.20 4.50 17.16
C LEU A 60 12.00 4.10 18.01
N LYS A 61 11.73 4.88 19.06
CA LYS A 61 10.65 4.64 20.03
C LYS A 61 9.58 5.73 19.90
N PHE A 62 8.31 5.31 19.96
CA PHE A 62 7.16 6.21 19.92
C PHE A 62 6.16 5.86 21.03
N VAL A 63 5.57 6.88 21.65
CA VAL A 63 4.47 6.72 22.61
C VAL A 63 3.22 6.22 21.88
N LYS A 64 2.54 5.23 22.44
CA LYS A 64 1.29 4.68 21.90
C LYS A 64 0.10 5.62 22.11
N GLN A 65 -0.93 5.41 21.30
CA GLN A 65 -2.13 6.25 21.26
C GLN A 65 -2.94 6.27 22.56
N ASN A 66 -2.83 5.25 23.41
CA ASN A 66 -3.52 5.14 24.70
C ASN A 66 -3.01 6.15 25.73
N VAL A 67 -1.73 6.55 25.64
CA VAL A 67 -1.15 7.58 26.50
C VAL A 67 -1.34 8.97 25.90
N LYS A 68 -0.97 9.13 24.62
CA LYS A 68 -1.04 10.43 23.94
C LYS A 68 -1.27 10.23 22.45
N LYS A 69 -2.37 10.78 21.92
CA LYS A 69 -2.63 10.78 20.49
C LYS A 69 -1.79 11.87 19.78
N GLY A 70 -1.05 11.48 18.77
CA GLY A 70 -0.22 12.39 17.98
C GLY A 70 -1.05 13.31 17.07
N ILE A 71 -0.50 14.49 16.77
CA ILE A 71 -1.12 15.48 15.87
C ILE A 71 -1.15 15.01 14.41
N LEU A 72 -0.08 14.36 13.93
CA LEU A 72 -0.04 13.87 12.54
C LEU A 72 -1.11 12.80 12.26
N PRO A 73 -1.31 11.78 13.13
CA PRO A 73 -2.45 10.87 13.03
C PRO A 73 -3.80 11.58 12.90
N LEU A 74 -4.06 12.62 13.70
CA LEU A 74 -5.31 13.39 13.65
C LEU A 74 -5.52 14.08 12.28
N ILE A 75 -4.50 14.78 11.79
CA ILE A 75 -4.55 15.46 10.48
C ILE A 75 -4.83 14.46 9.36
N VAL A 76 -4.12 13.32 9.39
CA VAL A 76 -4.24 12.30 8.35
C VAL A 76 -5.59 11.56 8.42
N GLU A 77 -6.11 11.30 9.62
CA GLU A 77 -7.46 10.76 9.82
C GLU A 77 -8.53 11.68 9.20
N GLU A 78 -8.42 12.99 9.41
CA GLU A 78 -9.33 13.97 8.83
C GLU A 78 -9.28 13.96 7.30
N LEU A 79 -8.08 13.97 6.72
CA LEU A 79 -7.89 13.90 5.26
C LEU A 79 -8.44 12.61 4.66
N ILE A 80 -8.19 11.46 5.29
CA ILE A 80 -8.77 10.17 4.88
C ILE A 80 -10.29 10.20 5.00
N GLY A 81 -10.83 10.75 6.09
CA GLY A 81 -12.27 10.89 6.33
C GLY A 81 -12.95 11.74 5.26
N ALA A 82 -12.38 12.91 4.96
CA ALA A 82 -12.83 13.78 3.88
C ALA A 82 -12.79 13.06 2.52
N ARG A 83 -11.71 12.32 2.24
CA ARG A 83 -11.58 11.55 0.99
C ARG A 83 -12.64 10.46 0.89
N LYS A 84 -12.95 9.76 1.98
CA LYS A 84 -14.03 8.75 2.02
C LYS A 84 -15.39 9.36 1.66
N LYS A 85 -15.72 10.54 2.21
CA LYS A 85 -16.96 11.26 1.88
C LYS A 85 -17.02 11.61 0.38
N VAL A 86 -15.93 12.11 -0.20
CA VAL A 86 -15.89 12.42 -1.65
C VAL A 86 -16.03 11.16 -2.50
N LYS A 87 -15.37 10.05 -2.15
CA LYS A 87 -15.54 8.77 -2.88
C LYS A 87 -16.98 8.25 -2.81
N LEU A 88 -17.69 8.46 -1.69
CA LEU A 88 -19.10 8.09 -1.56
C LEU A 88 -19.98 8.93 -2.49
N LEU A 89 -19.77 10.26 -2.53
CA LEU A 89 -20.47 11.15 -3.45
C LEU A 89 -20.22 10.74 -4.92
N MET A 90 -18.96 10.45 -5.26
CA MET A 90 -18.57 10.02 -6.61
C MET A 90 -19.24 8.71 -7.04
N LYS A 91 -19.50 7.79 -6.10
CA LYS A 91 -20.18 6.52 -6.39
C LYS A 91 -21.67 6.71 -6.73
N ASN A 92 -22.30 7.71 -6.13
CA ASN A 92 -23.73 7.98 -6.32
C ASN A 92 -24.01 8.95 -7.49
N GLU A 93 -22.96 9.56 -8.05
CA GLU A 93 -23.06 10.53 -9.14
C GLU A 93 -23.21 9.83 -10.50
N GLN A 94 -24.17 10.30 -11.30
CA GLN A 94 -24.46 9.80 -12.65
C GLN A 94 -23.88 10.70 -13.73
N ASN A 95 -23.73 12.00 -13.45
CA ASN A 95 -23.16 12.94 -14.40
C ASN A 95 -21.64 12.74 -14.53
N GLU A 96 -21.19 12.36 -15.73
CA GLU A 96 -19.78 12.06 -15.98
C GLU A 96 -18.84 13.26 -15.75
N ILE A 97 -19.26 14.50 -16.06
CA ILE A 97 -18.45 15.69 -15.80
C ILE A 97 -18.27 15.89 -14.29
N THR A 98 -19.35 15.82 -13.52
CA THR A 98 -19.29 15.94 -12.06
C THR A 98 -18.44 14.83 -11.45
N LYS A 99 -18.57 13.59 -11.95
CA LYS A 99 -17.77 12.45 -11.52
C LYS A 99 -16.27 12.65 -11.79
N MET A 100 -15.90 13.25 -12.93
CA MET A 100 -14.52 13.66 -13.21
C MET A 100 -14.00 14.68 -12.19
N VAL A 101 -14.80 15.71 -11.86
CA VAL A 101 -14.44 16.72 -10.84
C VAL A 101 -14.26 16.09 -9.47
N LEU A 102 -15.18 15.21 -9.05
CA LEU A 102 -15.10 14.48 -7.79
C LEU A 102 -13.88 13.55 -7.74
N ASN A 103 -13.52 12.93 -8.86
CA ASN A 103 -12.29 12.15 -8.97
C ASN A 103 -11.05 13.04 -8.79
N GLY A 104 -11.01 14.23 -9.40
CA GLY A 104 -9.96 15.22 -9.16
C GLY A 104 -9.84 15.59 -7.67
N ARG A 105 -10.98 15.85 -7.01
CA ARG A 105 -11.03 16.17 -5.58
C ARG A 105 -10.52 15.03 -4.69
N GLN A 106 -10.91 13.78 -4.94
CA GLN A 106 -10.40 12.65 -4.13
C GLN A 106 -8.90 12.40 -4.36
N LEU A 107 -8.39 12.64 -5.58
CA LEU A 107 -6.96 12.56 -5.88
C LEU A 107 -6.17 13.65 -5.15
N ALA A 108 -6.67 14.88 -5.14
CA ALA A 108 -6.04 15.97 -4.38
C ALA A 108 -5.93 15.61 -2.88
N LEU A 109 -7.00 15.10 -2.27
CA LEU A 109 -6.98 14.64 -0.87
C LEU A 109 -6.02 13.46 -0.65
N LYS A 110 -5.92 12.52 -1.60
CA LYS A 110 -4.92 11.43 -1.56
C LYS A 110 -3.50 11.99 -1.54
N ILE A 111 -3.22 12.95 -2.42
CA ILE A 111 -1.90 13.59 -2.52
C ILE A 111 -1.60 14.32 -1.21
N SER A 112 -2.52 15.15 -0.70
CA SER A 112 -2.34 15.86 0.57
C SER A 112 -2.03 14.92 1.73
N ALA A 113 -2.74 13.80 1.86
CA ALA A 113 -2.48 12.81 2.90
C ALA A 113 -1.08 12.18 2.77
N ASN A 114 -0.67 11.82 1.55
CA ASN A 114 0.67 11.28 1.31
C ASN A 114 1.77 12.33 1.49
N SER A 115 1.48 13.60 1.23
CA SER A 115 2.40 14.73 1.45
C SER A 115 2.69 14.96 2.92
N VAL A 116 1.82 14.56 3.87
CA VAL A 116 2.11 14.69 5.31
C VAL A 116 3.36 13.88 5.68
N TYR A 117 3.46 12.62 5.22
CA TYR A 117 4.69 11.85 5.37
C TYR A 117 5.86 12.53 4.64
N GLY A 118 5.66 12.96 3.40
CA GLY A 118 6.72 13.62 2.61
C GLY A 118 7.29 14.87 3.29
N TYR A 119 6.45 15.64 3.98
CA TYR A 119 6.83 16.81 4.75
C TYR A 119 7.78 16.46 5.90
N THR A 120 7.54 15.36 6.61
CA THR A 120 8.45 14.88 7.67
C THR A 120 9.83 14.51 7.13
N GLY A 121 9.92 14.05 5.87
CA GLY A 121 11.17 13.65 5.22
C GLY A 121 11.90 14.76 4.46
N ALA A 122 11.34 15.97 4.38
CA ALA A 122 11.86 17.04 3.54
C ALA A 122 13.01 17.81 4.22
N SER A 123 14.23 17.26 4.17
CA SER A 123 15.42 17.90 4.77
C SER A 123 15.85 19.19 4.07
N SER A 124 15.69 19.27 2.74
CA SER A 124 16.06 20.44 1.95
C SER A 124 14.84 21.33 1.72
N GLY A 125 14.80 22.49 2.37
CA GLY A 125 13.71 23.46 2.23
C GLY A 125 12.46 23.18 3.06
N GLY A 126 12.43 22.08 3.83
CA GLY A 126 11.37 21.84 4.81
C GLY A 126 11.59 22.65 6.09
N GLN A 127 10.51 23.20 6.65
CA GLN A 127 10.57 24.02 7.87
C GLN A 127 10.69 23.18 9.15
N LEU A 128 10.27 21.90 9.11
CA LEU A 128 10.27 21.01 10.27
C LEU A 128 10.57 19.55 9.89
N PRO A 129 11.79 19.23 9.40
CA PRO A 129 12.15 17.85 9.06
C PRO A 129 12.23 16.99 10.33
N CYS A 130 11.69 15.77 10.26
CA CYS A 130 11.86 14.71 11.25
C CYS A 130 12.04 13.40 10.50
N LEU A 131 13.30 13.10 10.19
CA LEU A 131 13.69 11.92 9.43
C LEU A 131 13.33 10.63 10.16
N GLU A 132 13.30 10.64 11.48
CA GLU A 132 12.92 9.50 12.32
C GLU A 132 11.52 9.01 11.97
N VAL A 133 10.55 9.93 11.88
CA VAL A 133 9.17 9.58 11.50
C VAL A 133 9.14 9.01 10.08
N ALA A 134 9.82 9.65 9.13
CA ALA A 134 9.86 9.19 7.73
C ALA A 134 10.53 7.80 7.59
N ILE A 135 11.64 7.58 8.29
CA ILE A 135 12.36 6.30 8.33
C ILE A 135 11.48 5.22 8.95
N SER A 136 10.80 5.49 10.05
CA SER A 136 9.88 4.54 10.68
C SER A 136 8.74 4.14 9.75
N ILE A 137 8.09 5.10 9.08
CA ILE A 137 6.99 4.83 8.15
C ILE A 137 7.47 3.92 7.01
N THR A 138 8.59 4.26 6.37
CA THR A 138 9.11 3.45 5.24
C THR A 138 9.64 2.08 5.69
N THR A 139 10.14 1.97 6.91
CA THR A 139 10.62 0.70 7.46
C THR A 139 9.46 -0.25 7.74
N LEU A 140 8.42 0.24 8.41
CA LEU A 140 7.18 -0.52 8.62
C LEU A 140 6.55 -0.93 7.28
N GLY A 141 6.48 -0.03 6.30
CA GLY A 141 5.96 -0.36 4.97
C GLY A 141 6.72 -1.51 4.29
N ARG A 142 8.06 -1.56 4.40
CA ARG A 142 8.86 -2.68 3.88
C ARG A 142 8.56 -3.98 4.63
N CYS A 143 8.63 -3.96 5.96
CA CYS A 143 8.35 -5.14 6.79
C CYS A 143 6.94 -5.69 6.54
N MET A 144 5.96 -4.82 6.27
CA MET A 144 4.60 -5.23 5.94
C MET A 144 4.50 -5.96 4.60
N ILE A 145 5.22 -5.50 3.58
CA ILE A 145 5.27 -6.19 2.27
C ILE A 145 5.92 -7.57 2.43
N ASP A 146 7.03 -7.65 3.16
CA ASP A 146 7.74 -8.91 3.39
C ASP A 146 6.86 -9.88 4.19
N LYS A 147 6.22 -9.42 5.27
CA LYS A 147 5.26 -10.22 6.05
C LYS A 147 4.08 -10.67 5.19
N THR A 148 3.55 -9.80 4.32
CA THR A 148 2.47 -10.15 3.38
C THR A 148 2.90 -11.26 2.45
N LYS A 149 4.10 -11.17 1.88
CA LYS A 149 4.67 -12.22 1.03
C LYS A 149 4.77 -13.56 1.76
N GLU A 150 5.35 -13.57 2.95
CA GLU A 150 5.51 -14.79 3.76
C GLU A 150 4.16 -15.44 4.07
N ILE A 151 3.15 -14.65 4.45
CA ILE A 151 1.82 -15.17 4.76
C ILE A 151 1.16 -15.77 3.52
N VAL A 152 1.23 -15.09 2.38
CA VAL A 152 0.66 -15.56 1.12
C VAL A 152 1.28 -16.88 0.71
N GLU A 153 2.61 -16.92 0.60
CA GLU A 153 3.35 -18.10 0.12
C GLU A 153 3.21 -19.30 1.07
N LYS A 154 3.12 -19.04 2.38
CA LYS A 154 2.90 -20.10 3.37
C LYS A 154 1.47 -20.65 3.33
N TYR A 155 0.47 -19.78 3.33
CA TYR A 155 -0.93 -20.18 3.47
C TYR A 155 -1.49 -20.79 2.18
N TYR A 156 -1.31 -20.13 1.04
CA TYR A 156 -1.78 -20.61 -0.26
C TYR A 156 -0.75 -21.56 -0.87
N SER A 157 -0.63 -22.74 -0.26
CA SER A 157 0.30 -23.79 -0.66
C SER A 157 -0.39 -25.16 -0.71
N ILE A 158 0.22 -26.10 -1.44
CA ILE A 158 -0.30 -27.47 -1.59
C ILE A 158 -0.45 -28.16 -0.23
N ASN A 159 0.44 -27.88 0.70
CA ASN A 159 0.41 -28.43 2.06
C ASN A 159 -0.85 -28.02 2.85
N ASN A 160 -1.50 -26.90 2.48
CA ASN A 160 -2.75 -26.43 3.09
C ASN A 160 -3.98 -26.74 2.23
N GLY A 161 -3.86 -27.66 1.24
CA GLY A 161 -4.99 -28.13 0.43
C GLY A 161 -5.32 -27.25 -0.78
N PHE A 162 -4.44 -26.34 -1.19
CA PHE A 162 -4.58 -25.60 -2.45
C PHE A 162 -4.01 -26.41 -3.63
N GLU A 163 -4.51 -26.18 -4.84
CA GLU A 163 -4.07 -26.89 -6.05
C GLU A 163 -2.60 -26.61 -6.40
N HIS A 164 -2.13 -25.39 -6.10
CA HIS A 164 -0.78 -24.94 -6.42
C HIS A 164 -0.15 -24.15 -5.28
N ASN A 165 1.17 -24.04 -5.32
CA ASN A 165 1.91 -23.13 -4.44
C ASN A 165 1.84 -21.73 -5.03
N SER A 166 1.35 -20.78 -4.22
CA SER A 166 1.39 -19.37 -4.58
C SER A 166 2.81 -18.82 -4.53
N THR A 167 3.09 -17.80 -5.33
CA THR A 167 4.36 -17.11 -5.35
C THR A 167 4.14 -15.62 -5.54
N VAL A 168 4.81 -14.80 -4.74
CA VAL A 168 4.81 -13.35 -4.95
C VAL A 168 5.84 -13.01 -6.03
N VAL A 169 5.34 -12.66 -7.22
CA VAL A 169 6.19 -12.36 -8.39
C VAL A 169 6.76 -10.95 -8.35
N TYR A 170 6.08 -10.02 -7.68
CA TYR A 170 6.53 -8.65 -7.54
C TYR A 170 5.85 -7.93 -6.37
N GLY A 171 6.45 -6.85 -5.89
CA GLY A 171 5.83 -5.93 -4.95
C GLY A 171 6.36 -4.50 -5.13
N ASP A 172 5.47 -3.56 -5.40
CA ASP A 172 5.80 -2.15 -5.61
C ASP A 172 5.13 -1.29 -4.55
N THR A 173 5.97 -0.73 -3.67
CA THR A 173 5.65 0.28 -2.65
C THR A 173 4.56 -0.11 -1.65
N ASP A 174 3.33 -0.25 -2.09
CA ASP A 174 2.11 -0.56 -1.36
C ASP A 174 1.33 -1.75 -1.93
N SER A 175 1.80 -2.32 -3.04
CA SER A 175 1.15 -3.44 -3.72
C SER A 175 2.01 -4.71 -3.74
N VAL A 176 1.33 -5.87 -3.73
CA VAL A 176 1.91 -7.21 -3.85
C VAL A 176 1.20 -7.93 -4.98
N MET A 177 1.98 -8.50 -5.90
CA MET A 177 1.49 -9.23 -7.06
C MET A 177 1.72 -10.72 -6.86
N VAL A 178 0.62 -11.47 -6.80
CA VAL A 178 0.60 -12.87 -6.41
C VAL A 178 0.19 -13.74 -7.60
N LYS A 179 1.04 -14.72 -7.93
CA LYS A 179 0.70 -15.84 -8.80
C LYS A 179 0.12 -16.95 -7.92
N PHE A 180 -1.17 -17.25 -8.05
CA PHE A 180 -1.80 -18.37 -7.33
C PHE A 180 -1.68 -19.71 -8.06
N GLY A 181 -1.24 -19.71 -9.32
CA GLY A 181 -1.05 -20.92 -10.14
C GLY A 181 -2.28 -21.36 -10.93
N THR A 182 -3.48 -20.86 -10.61
CA THR A 182 -4.69 -21.11 -11.40
C THR A 182 -4.63 -20.45 -12.77
N ASN A 183 -5.27 -21.07 -13.77
CA ASN A 183 -5.46 -20.51 -15.12
C ASN A 183 -6.77 -19.71 -15.25
N SER A 184 -7.65 -19.75 -14.25
CA SER A 184 -8.93 -19.04 -14.27
C SER A 184 -8.81 -17.65 -13.64
N ILE A 185 -9.22 -16.63 -14.37
CA ILE A 185 -9.27 -15.25 -13.87
C ILE A 185 -10.24 -15.14 -12.70
N GLU A 186 -11.40 -15.80 -12.78
CA GLU A 186 -12.40 -15.79 -11.72
C GLU A 186 -11.86 -16.38 -10.41
N GLU A 187 -11.18 -17.52 -10.51
CA GLU A 187 -10.58 -18.17 -9.34
C GLU A 187 -9.45 -17.31 -8.75
N ALA A 188 -8.60 -16.72 -9.60
CA ALA A 188 -7.57 -15.79 -9.15
C ALA A 188 -8.18 -14.58 -8.40
N MET A 189 -9.28 -14.01 -8.91
CA MET A 189 -10.01 -12.94 -8.22
C MET A 189 -10.58 -13.40 -6.88
N ARG A 190 -11.13 -14.61 -6.79
CA ARG A 190 -11.67 -15.19 -5.55
C ARG A 190 -10.57 -15.37 -4.50
N LEU A 191 -9.45 -15.98 -4.88
CA LEU A 191 -8.28 -16.16 -4.01
C LEU A 191 -7.67 -14.83 -3.59
N GLY A 192 -7.55 -13.86 -4.49
CA GLY A 192 -7.07 -12.51 -4.18
C GLY A 192 -7.93 -11.78 -3.16
N LYS A 193 -9.27 -11.89 -3.27
CA LYS A 193 -10.21 -11.31 -2.29
C LYS A 193 -10.10 -11.98 -0.92
N ASP A 194 -10.01 -13.31 -0.87
CA ASP A 194 -9.80 -14.06 0.38
C ASP A 194 -8.47 -13.66 1.04
N ALA A 195 -7.38 -13.60 0.26
CA ALA A 195 -6.06 -13.21 0.73
C ALA A 195 -6.06 -11.80 1.31
N ALA A 196 -6.66 -10.83 0.61
CA ALA A 196 -6.79 -9.46 1.09
C ALA A 196 -7.49 -9.37 2.45
N GLN A 197 -8.62 -10.07 2.61
CA GLN A 197 -9.38 -10.05 3.87
C GLN A 197 -8.63 -10.74 5.01
N ARG A 198 -7.99 -11.87 4.74
CA ARG A 198 -7.23 -12.65 5.73
C ARG A 198 -6.03 -11.87 6.22
N ILE A 199 -5.20 -11.38 5.30
CA ILE A 199 -3.96 -10.68 5.61
C ILE A 199 -4.23 -9.35 6.30
N SER A 200 -5.35 -8.68 5.97
CA SER A 200 -5.76 -7.46 6.69
C SER A 200 -5.93 -7.66 8.20
N LYS A 201 -6.29 -8.87 8.66
CA LYS A 201 -6.45 -9.18 10.09
C LYS A 201 -5.12 -9.31 10.84
N GLU A 202 -4.03 -9.51 10.12
CA GLU A 202 -2.67 -9.67 10.67
C GLU A 202 -1.97 -8.33 10.94
N PHE A 203 -2.62 -7.22 10.60
CA PHE A 203 -2.12 -5.87 10.77
C PHE A 203 -3.01 -5.05 11.70
N LEU A 204 -2.42 -4.03 12.33
CA LEU A 204 -3.14 -3.12 13.21
C LEU A 204 -4.13 -2.26 12.40
N SER A 205 -5.33 -2.07 12.94
CA SER A 205 -6.28 -1.10 12.40
C SER A 205 -5.66 0.31 12.39
N PRO A 206 -5.85 1.13 11.34
CA PRO A 206 -6.76 0.96 10.19
C PRO A 206 -6.11 0.35 8.94
N ILE A 207 -4.96 -0.31 9.08
CA ILE A 207 -4.25 -0.88 7.94
C ILE A 207 -5.05 -2.05 7.37
N LYS A 208 -5.33 -2.00 6.07
CA LYS A 208 -6.01 -3.05 5.34
C LYS A 208 -5.44 -3.20 3.94
N LEU A 209 -5.45 -4.45 3.48
CA LEU A 209 -5.12 -4.85 2.14
C LEU A 209 -6.42 -5.04 1.35
N GLU A 210 -6.46 -4.54 0.13
CA GLU A 210 -7.62 -4.64 -0.77
C GLU A 210 -7.20 -5.37 -2.04
N PHE A 211 -8.07 -6.27 -2.52
CA PHE A 211 -7.92 -6.80 -3.87
C PHE A 211 -8.26 -5.68 -4.87
N GLU A 212 -7.34 -5.39 -5.79
CA GLU A 212 -7.54 -4.33 -6.78
C GLU A 212 -7.97 -4.89 -8.14
N LYS A 213 -7.22 -5.87 -8.67
CA LYS A 213 -7.33 -6.33 -10.06
C LYS A 213 -6.54 -7.63 -10.30
N VAL A 214 -6.78 -8.24 -11.46
CA VAL A 214 -5.95 -9.32 -12.02
C VAL A 214 -5.31 -8.85 -13.33
N TYR A 215 -4.05 -9.23 -13.57
CA TYR A 215 -3.42 -9.14 -14.88
C TYR A 215 -3.38 -10.50 -15.58
N CYS A 216 -3.82 -10.58 -16.85
CA CYS A 216 -3.78 -11.83 -17.62
C CYS A 216 -3.87 -11.59 -19.15
N PRO A 217 -2.77 -11.71 -19.93
CA PRO A 217 -1.41 -12.03 -19.50
C PRO A 217 -0.72 -10.84 -18.83
N TYR A 218 0.43 -11.10 -18.20
CA TYR A 218 1.24 -10.12 -17.47
C TYR A 218 2.71 -10.17 -17.88
N LEU A 219 3.26 -9.03 -18.30
CA LEU A 219 4.65 -8.85 -18.70
C LEU A 219 5.39 -8.01 -17.64
N LEU A 220 6.31 -8.63 -16.93
CA LEU A 220 7.14 -7.98 -15.91
C LEU A 220 8.58 -7.86 -16.40
N LEU A 221 8.99 -6.66 -16.81
CA LEU A 221 10.31 -6.39 -17.36
C LEU A 221 11.32 -6.05 -16.26
N ASN A 222 10.95 -5.12 -15.38
CA ASN A 222 11.83 -4.63 -14.32
C ASN A 222 11.04 -3.95 -13.20
N LYS A 223 11.73 -3.50 -12.15
CA LYS A 223 11.13 -2.65 -11.12
C LYS A 223 10.46 -1.44 -11.77
N LYS A 224 9.18 -1.23 -11.44
CA LYS A 224 8.33 -0.16 -11.99
C LYS A 224 8.18 -0.17 -13.51
N ARG A 225 8.47 -1.30 -14.18
CA ARG A 225 8.34 -1.47 -15.64
C ARG A 225 7.61 -2.77 -15.95
N TYR A 226 6.31 -2.66 -16.23
CA TYR A 226 5.46 -3.82 -16.52
C TYR A 226 4.23 -3.42 -17.34
N ALA A 227 3.62 -4.40 -18.00
CA ALA A 227 2.38 -4.26 -18.74
C ALA A 227 1.49 -5.49 -18.57
N GLY A 228 0.19 -5.33 -18.73
CA GLY A 228 -0.74 -6.47 -18.70
C GLY A 228 -2.14 -6.07 -19.07
N LEU A 229 -2.95 -7.06 -19.46
CA LEU A 229 -4.40 -6.85 -19.61
C LEU A 229 -5.04 -6.85 -18.23
N LEU A 230 -5.69 -5.74 -17.87
CA LEU A 230 -6.26 -5.50 -16.55
C LEU A 230 -7.70 -6.00 -16.51
N TYR A 231 -8.03 -6.82 -15.50
CA TYR A 231 -9.37 -7.32 -15.24
C TYR A 231 -9.84 -6.85 -13.86
N THR A 232 -10.96 -6.13 -13.81
CA THR A 232 -11.75 -5.89 -12.59
C THR A 232 -12.96 -6.82 -12.47
N ASN A 233 -13.36 -7.46 -13.57
CA ASN A 233 -14.37 -8.51 -13.65
C ASN A 233 -13.80 -9.72 -14.43
N PRO A 234 -14.33 -10.94 -14.22
CA PRO A 234 -13.74 -12.14 -14.83
C PRO A 234 -14.07 -12.34 -16.31
N LEU A 235 -15.00 -11.57 -16.89
CA LEU A 235 -15.54 -11.80 -18.23
C LEU A 235 -14.75 -11.08 -19.32
N GLN A 236 -14.35 -9.83 -19.06
CA GLN A 236 -13.69 -8.99 -20.05
C GLN A 236 -12.61 -8.12 -19.41
N TYR A 237 -11.48 -7.95 -20.11
CA TYR A 237 -10.45 -7.01 -19.70
C TYR A 237 -10.91 -5.56 -19.91
N ASP A 238 -10.58 -4.70 -18.95
CA ASP A 238 -10.97 -3.28 -19.01
C ASP A 238 -10.08 -2.50 -19.97
N LYS A 239 -8.76 -2.72 -19.88
CA LYS A 239 -7.75 -2.08 -20.74
C LYS A 239 -6.40 -2.77 -20.62
N MET A 240 -5.50 -2.44 -21.53
CA MET A 240 -4.07 -2.67 -21.34
C MET A 240 -3.52 -1.61 -20.39
N ASP A 241 -2.91 -2.05 -19.28
CA ASP A 241 -2.23 -1.16 -18.34
C ASP A 241 -0.73 -1.22 -18.56
N CYS A 242 -0.13 -0.05 -18.73
CA CYS A 242 1.29 0.12 -19.03
C CYS A 242 1.92 0.99 -17.94
N LYS A 243 2.90 0.45 -17.20
CA LYS A 243 3.58 1.16 -16.11
C LYS A 243 5.05 1.31 -16.42
N GLY A 244 5.51 2.56 -16.53
CA GLY A 244 6.92 2.94 -16.65
C GLY A 244 7.64 2.48 -17.93
N ILE A 245 6.92 1.89 -18.88
CA ILE A 245 7.41 1.57 -20.21
C ILE A 245 7.37 2.80 -21.12
N GLU A 246 8.08 2.74 -22.24
CA GLU A 246 8.34 3.85 -23.14
C GLU A 246 7.05 4.50 -23.67
N THR A 247 6.00 3.72 -23.91
CA THR A 247 4.71 4.20 -24.45
C THR A 247 3.93 5.16 -23.56
N VAL A 248 4.22 5.21 -22.25
CA VAL A 248 3.57 6.14 -21.30
C VAL A 248 4.48 7.28 -20.86
N ARG A 249 5.69 7.33 -21.40
CA ARG A 249 6.70 8.32 -21.10
C ARG A 249 6.62 9.47 -22.11
N ARG A 250 6.74 10.70 -21.62
CA ARG A 250 6.57 11.93 -22.44
C ARG A 250 7.86 12.42 -23.09
N ASP A 251 8.99 11.78 -22.79
CA ASP A 251 10.31 12.10 -23.33
C ASP A 251 10.65 11.35 -24.63
N PHE A 252 9.76 10.48 -25.12
CA PHE A 252 9.89 9.80 -26.41
C PHE A 252 9.01 10.44 -27.48
N CYS A 253 9.37 10.26 -28.75
CA CYS A 253 8.54 10.69 -29.87
C CYS A 253 7.34 9.75 -30.06
N ILE A 254 6.29 10.25 -30.72
CA ILE A 254 5.02 9.53 -30.93
C ILE A 254 5.20 8.22 -31.73
N LEU A 255 6.29 8.08 -32.47
CA LEU A 255 6.59 6.87 -33.27
C LEU A 255 6.89 5.64 -32.39
N ILE A 256 7.40 5.86 -31.17
CA ILE A 256 7.80 4.81 -30.21
C ILE A 256 6.62 4.48 -29.29
#